data_AF-A0A353P8Z3-F1
#
_entry.id   AF-A0A353P8Z3-F1
#
_cell.length_a   1.000
_cell.length_b   1.000
_cell.length_c   1.000
_cell.angle_alpha   90.00
_cell.angle_beta   90.00
_cell.angle_gamma   90.00
#
_symmetry.space_group_name_H-M   'P 1'
#
loop_
_entity.id
_entity.type
_entity.pdbx_description
1 polymer ?
#
loop_
_entity_poly.entity_id
_entity_poly.type
_entity_poly.pdbx_seq_one_letter_code
_entity_poly.pdbx_strand_id
1 'polypeptide(L)'
;TKQFDTTHPSRWQLNWAQFAAESDQERILALLCRQVLNAHALGAPFSLELPDGHLTQDHGEHHRDEALRRLALFGLPPRAGA
;
A
#
# COMPACT_ATOMS: atom_id res chain seq x y z
N THR A 1 28.03 -1.49 -12.10
CA THR A 1 27.30 -2.00 -10.94
C THR A 1 25.88 -1.48 -11.00
N LYS A 2 24.91 -2.35 -10.70
CA LYS A 2 23.46 -2.26 -10.94
C LYS A 2 22.88 -0.84 -10.82
N GLN A 3 22.12 -0.40 -11.82
CA GLN A 3 20.87 0.30 -11.56
C GLN A 3 19.95 0.16 -12.78
N PHE A 4 18.87 -0.59 -12.56
CA PHE A 4 17.83 -0.89 -13.53
C PHE A 4 17.00 0.38 -13.73
N ASP A 5 17.41 1.21 -14.69
CA ASP A 5 16.48 2.10 -15.38
C ASP A 5 15.81 1.25 -16.47
N THR A 6 14.75 0.55 -16.11
CA THR A 6 13.87 -0.09 -17.09
C THR A 6 12.56 0.64 -16.98
N THR A 7 12.39 1.62 -17.86
CA THR A 7 11.15 2.27 -18.28
C THR A 7 9.90 1.59 -17.71
N HIS A 8 9.44 2.04 -16.53
CA HIS A 8 8.18 1.54 -15.99
C HIS A 8 7.04 2.42 -16.54
N PRO A 9 5.96 1.82 -17.10
CA PRO A 9 4.73 2.55 -17.32
C PRO A 9 4.28 3.10 -15.96
N SER A 10 3.84 4.35 -15.92
CA SER A 10 3.46 5.13 -14.73
C SER A 10 2.86 4.27 -13.61
N ARG A 11 3.73 3.76 -12.72
CA ARG A 11 3.38 2.75 -11.72
C ARG A 11 2.92 3.47 -10.47
N TRP A 12 1.71 3.17 -9.99
CA TRP A 12 1.22 3.70 -8.73
C TRP A 12 1.88 2.92 -7.59
N GLN A 13 2.91 3.51 -6.97
CA GLN A 13 3.60 2.91 -5.83
C GLN A 13 3.19 3.64 -4.57
N LEU A 14 2.42 2.95 -3.72
CA LEU A 14 2.00 3.44 -2.42
C LEU A 14 3.02 2.98 -1.39
N ASN A 15 3.89 3.89 -0.95
CA ASN A 15 4.95 3.56 -0.01
C ASN A 15 4.75 4.29 1.32
N TRP A 16 4.62 3.53 2.41
CA TRP A 16 4.49 4.04 3.77
C TRP A 16 5.59 5.04 4.14
N ALA A 17 6.85 4.77 3.76
CA ALA A 17 7.99 5.61 4.10
C ALA A 17 7.89 7.02 3.49
N GLN A 18 7.13 7.21 2.41
CA GLN A 18 6.85 8.54 1.86
C GLN A 18 5.99 9.40 2.77
N PHE A 19 5.21 8.77 3.65
CA PHE A 19 4.36 9.42 4.64
C PHE A 19 4.93 9.32 6.05
N ALA A 20 6.14 8.78 6.23
CA ALA A 20 6.78 8.63 7.55
C ALA A 20 7.12 9.97 8.22
N ALA A 21 7.03 11.09 7.49
CA ALA A 21 7.10 12.44 8.05
C ALA A 21 5.84 12.81 8.86
N GLU A 22 4.70 12.16 8.60
CA GLU A 22 3.49 12.33 9.40
C GLU A 22 3.66 11.55 10.71
N SER A 23 3.42 12.21 11.85
CA SER A 23 3.55 11.57 13.17
C SER A 23 2.36 10.65 13.51
N ASP A 24 1.26 10.78 12.78
CA ASP A 24 -0.01 10.13 13.09
C ASP A 24 -0.24 8.92 12.16
N GLN A 25 -0.15 7.72 12.75
CA GLN A 25 -0.30 6.46 12.03
C GLN A 25 -1.68 6.35 11.36
N GLU A 26 -2.76 6.76 12.02
CA GLU A 26 -4.11 6.70 11.46
C GLU A 26 -4.23 7.57 10.22
N ARG A 27 -3.54 8.72 10.22
CA ARG A 27 -3.51 9.63 9.09
C ARG A 27 -2.77 9.05 7.89
N ILE A 28 -1.63 8.39 8.12
CA ILE A 28 -0.90 7.68 7.06
C ILE A 28 -1.78 6.57 6.47
N LEU A 29 -2.45 5.79 7.31
CA LEU A 29 -3.37 4.75 6.87
C LEU A 29 -4.54 5.30 6.04
N ALA A 30 -5.13 6.41 6.46
CA ALA A 30 -6.20 7.07 5.70
C ALA A 30 -5.72 7.55 4.33
N LEU A 31 -4.50 8.11 4.25
CA LEU A 31 -3.89 8.53 2.99
C LEU A 31 -3.63 7.34 2.07
N LEU A 32 -3.02 6.26 2.57
CA LEU A 32 -2.76 5.04 1.80
C LEU A 32 -4.06 4.40 1.32
N CYS A 33 -5.06 4.28 2.20
CA CYS A 33 -6.38 3.75 1.85
C CYS A 33 -7.01 4.55 0.70
N ARG A 34 -6.99 5.89 0.79
CA ARG A 34 -7.46 6.76 -0.29
C ARG A 34 -6.70 6.53 -1.58
N GLN A 35 -5.37 6.37 -1.54
CA GLN A 35 -4.57 6.10 -2.72
C GLN A 35 -4.92 4.73 -3.36
N VAL A 36 -5.18 3.69 -2.56
CA VAL A 36 -5.62 2.37 -3.04
C VAL A 36 -6.95 2.49 -3.79
N LEU A 37 -7.91 3.19 -3.20
CA LEU A 37 -9.23 3.40 -3.80
C LEU A 37 -9.13 4.20 -5.11
N ASN A 38 -8.26 5.21 -5.16
CA ASN A 38 -8.04 6.00 -6.37
C ASN A 38 -7.40 5.17 -7.49
N ALA A 39 -6.33 4.43 -7.18
CA ALA A 39 -5.68 3.54 -8.15
C ALA A 39 -6.64 2.47 -8.69
N HIS A 40 -7.47 1.90 -7.81
CA HIS A 40 -8.51 0.95 -8.20
C HIS A 40 -9.58 1.60 -9.09
N ALA A 41 -10.05 2.81 -8.76
CA ALA A 41 -11.01 3.55 -9.58
C ALA A 41 -10.47 3.90 -10.97
N LEU A 42 -9.16 4.12 -11.09
CA LEU A 42 -8.45 4.33 -12.34
C LEU A 42 -8.19 3.02 -13.12
N GLY A 43 -8.47 1.86 -12.52
CA GLY A 43 -8.14 0.55 -13.10
C GLY A 43 -6.63 0.34 -13.29
N ALA A 44 -5.80 1.12 -12.58
CA ALA A 44 -4.36 1.13 -12.77
C ALA A 44 -3.68 0.11 -11.83
N PRO A 45 -2.65 -0.62 -12.30
CA PRO A 45 -1.90 -1.52 -11.45
C PRO A 45 -1.06 -0.76 -10.43
N PHE A 46 -1.21 -1.13 -9.16
CA PHE A 46 -0.54 -0.47 -8.05
C PHE A 46 0.18 -1.46 -7.15
N SER A 47 1.17 -1.00 -6.40
CA SER A 47 1.87 -1.78 -5.37
C SER A 47 1.82 -1.06 -4.04
N LEU A 48 1.73 -1.80 -2.94
CA LEU A 48 1.65 -1.26 -1.59
C LEU A 48 2.85 -1.74 -0.78
N GLU A 49 3.62 -0.81 -0.24
CA GLU A 49 4.74 -1.09 0.67
C GLU A 49 4.41 -0.58 2.06
N LEU A 50 4.30 -1.52 3.00
CA LEU A 50 4.10 -1.27 4.42
C LEU A 50 5.35 -1.77 5.18
N PRO A 51 5.60 -1.25 6.40
CA PRO A 51 6.71 -1.73 7.20
C PRO A 51 6.53 -3.18 7.67
N ASP A 52 5.29 -3.68 7.73
CA ASP A 52 4.97 -5.08 8.06
C ASP A 52 5.09 -6.02 6.84
N GLY A 53 5.12 -5.48 5.62
CA GLY A 53 5.22 -6.27 4.40
C GLY A 53 4.92 -5.50 3.12
N HIS A 54 5.27 -6.10 1.98
CA HIS A 54 5.02 -5.51 0.67
C HIS A 54 4.00 -6.34 -0.12
N LEU A 55 3.18 -5.66 -0.90
CA LEU A 55 2.23 -6.22 -1.85
C LEU A 55 2.74 -5.88 -3.25
N THR A 56 2.98 -6.93 -4.04
CA THR A 56 3.50 -6.81 -5.41
C THR A 56 2.52 -6.05 -6.29
N GLN A 57 3.01 -5.54 -7.42
CA GLN A 57 2.16 -4.83 -8.36
C GLN A 57 1.10 -5.76 -8.93
N ASP A 58 -0.16 -5.42 -8.73
CA ASP A 58 -1.30 -6.14 -9.29
C ASP A 58 -2.49 -5.18 -9.45
N HIS A 59 -3.64 -5.67 -9.92
CA HIS A 59 -4.83 -4.87 -10.21
C HIS A 59 -6.11 -5.69 -10.04
N GLY A 60 -7.25 -5.00 -9.90
CA GLY A 60 -8.55 -5.64 -9.73
C GLY A 60 -9.04 -5.65 -8.28
N GLU A 61 -10.17 -6.31 -8.05
CA GLU A 61 -10.88 -6.26 -6.76
C GLU A 61 -10.17 -7.06 -5.66
N HIS A 62 -9.60 -8.22 -6.00
CA HIS A 62 -8.84 -9.04 -5.04
C HIS A 62 -7.63 -8.27 -4.50
N HIS A 63 -6.92 -7.56 -5.38
CA HIS A 63 -5.76 -6.76 -4.99
C HIS A 63 -6.14 -5.57 -4.12
N ARG A 64 -7.25 -4.88 -4.45
CA ARG A 64 -7.83 -3.84 -3.60
C ARG A 64 -8.18 -4.39 -2.22
N ASP A 65 -8.86 -5.53 -2.15
CA ASP A 65 -9.29 -6.13 -0.89
C ASP A 65 -8.11 -6.54 -0.01
N GLU A 66 -7.09 -7.18 -0.59
CA GLU A 66 -5.85 -7.53 0.11
C GLU A 66 -5.10 -6.28 0.62
N ALA A 67 -5.00 -5.24 -0.21
CA ALA A 67 -4.39 -3.97 0.20
C ALA A 67 -5.14 -3.33 1.38
N LEU A 68 -6.47 -3.26 1.32
CA LEU A 68 -7.31 -2.72 2.39
C LEU A 68 -7.24 -3.57 3.65
N ARG A 69 -7.23 -4.90 3.50
CA ARG A 69 -7.08 -5.85 4.62
C ARG A 69 -5.76 -5.61 5.35
N ARG A 70 -4.65 -5.47 4.62
CA ARG A 70 -3.35 -5.17 5.23
C ARG A 70 -3.33 -3.82 5.94
N LEU A 71 -3.91 -2.78 5.33
CA LEU A 71 -4.04 -1.47 5.97
C LEU A 71 -4.89 -1.53 7.24
N ALA A 72 -5.96 -2.33 7.26
CA ALA A 72 -6.83 -2.50 8.43
C ALA A 72 -6.17 -3.33 9.54
N LEU A 73 -5.31 -4.30 9.18
CA LEU A 73 -4.54 -5.11 10.14
C LEU A 73 -3.29 -4.39 10.65
N PHE A 74 -2.81 -3.37 9.93
CA PHE A 74 -1.61 -2.65 10.30
C PHE A 74 -1.79 -1.89 11.63
N GLY A 75 -0.86 -2.11 12.56
CA GLY A 75 -0.89 -1.48 13.87
C GLY A 75 -1.89 -2.07 14.86
N LEU A 76 -2.67 -3.10 14.47
CA LEU A 76 -3.41 -3.90 15.42
C LEU A 76 -2.47 -4.91 16.08
N PRO A 77 -2.54 -5.10 17.41
CA PRO A 77 -1.85 -6.20 18.04
C PRO A 77 -2.35 -7.51 17.41
N PRO A 78 -1.48 -8.52 17.20
CA PRO A 78 -1.95 -9.85 16.83
C PRO A 78 -3.00 -10.22 17.85
N ARG A 79 -4.23 -10.53 17.41
CA ARG A 79 -5.32 -10.89 18.33
C ARG A 79 -4.79 -12.00 19.22
N ALA A 80 -4.43 -11.66 20.46
CA ALA A 80 -4.07 -12.61 21.46
C ALA A 80 -5.33 -13.42 21.70
N GLY A 81 -5.36 -14.64 21.16
CA GLY A 81 -6.42 -15.59 21.41
C GLY A 81 -6.52 -15.80 22.92
N ALA A 82 -7.74 -15.67 23.42
CA ALA A 82 -8.13 -15.99 24.79
C ALA A 82 -7.95 -17.48 25.08
#